data_AF-A0A7J7LE12-F1
#
_entry.id   AF-A0A7J7LE12-F1
#
_cell.length_a   1.000
_cell.length_b   1.000
_cell.length_c   1.000
_cell.angle_alpha   90.00
_cell.angle_beta   90.00
_cell.angle_gamma   90.00
#
_symmetry.space_group_name_H-M   'P 1'
#
loop_
_entity.id
_entity.type
_entity.pdbx_description
1 polymer ?
#
loop_
_entity_poly.entity_id
_entity_poly.type
_entity_poly.pdbx_seq_one_letter_code
_entity_poly.pdbx_strand_id
1 'polypeptide(L)'
;MSDALSIASDLGFSIPPPPSSTQEEDLQNLSTTTGDKSDNLIKVLRELTVAQRKIADLHVELQGRKDNKNVAYLTHVSEMEKKIESLAMITAILKDVIQNKDRIIARLQQPYSLDCIPVEAEYQKQFLELLLKAASDYGALTASVADFQWSQNFRELPTIWGEMLRPIPVALESCTRYFEAMTAMRETFAIL
;
A
#
# COMPACT_ATOMS: atom_id res chain seq x y z
N MET A 1 -17.97 8.03 47.51
CA MET A 1 -18.80 7.47 48.60
C MET A 1 -20.24 7.99 48.54
N SER A 2 -20.47 9.28 48.25
CA SER A 2 -21.82 9.84 48.06
C SER A 2 -22.60 9.15 46.93
N ASP A 3 -21.95 8.87 45.80
CA ASP A 3 -22.64 8.26 44.64
C ASP A 3 -23.10 6.82 44.91
N ALA A 4 -22.30 6.06 45.68
CA ALA A 4 -22.67 4.69 46.06
C ALA A 4 -23.87 4.66 47.03
N LEU A 5 -23.99 5.67 47.89
CA LEU A 5 -25.11 5.83 48.83
C LEU A 5 -26.38 6.31 48.12
N SER A 6 -26.25 7.17 47.10
CA SER A 6 -27.38 7.63 46.28
C SER A 6 -28.00 6.49 45.48
N ILE A 7 -27.17 5.61 44.91
CA ILE A 7 -27.63 4.43 44.16
C ILE A 7 -28.37 3.44 45.08
N ALA A 8 -27.94 3.29 46.34
CA ALA A 8 -28.62 2.41 47.31
C ALA A 8 -30.01 2.94 47.70
N SER A 9 -30.17 4.27 47.78
CA SER A 9 -31.46 4.91 48.04
C SER A 9 -32.44 4.74 46.87
N ASP A 10 -31.98 4.85 45.63
CA ASP A 10 -32.81 4.69 44.43
C ASP A 10 -33.30 3.24 44.23
N LEU A 11 -32.59 2.26 44.80
CA LEU A 11 -32.96 0.84 44.80
C LEU A 11 -33.87 0.44 45.97
N GLY A 12 -34.31 1.40 46.81
CA GLY A 12 -35.27 1.19 47.89
C GLY A 12 -34.68 0.67 49.20
N PHE A 13 -33.36 0.71 49.39
CA PHE A 13 -32.73 0.35 50.66
C PHE A 13 -32.70 1.55 51.61
N SER A 14 -33.25 1.37 52.81
CA SER A 14 -33.30 2.43 53.84
C SER A 14 -31.94 2.60 54.51
N ILE A 15 -31.43 3.83 54.53
CA ILE A 15 -30.16 4.21 55.14
C ILE A 15 -30.37 4.33 56.66
N PRO A 16 -29.69 3.55 57.51
CA PRO A 16 -29.86 3.66 58.95
C PRO A 16 -29.19 4.94 59.48
N PRO A 17 -29.82 5.66 60.43
CA PRO A 17 -29.23 6.84 61.05
C PRO A 17 -28.05 6.47 61.96
N PRO A 18 -27.12 7.42 62.24
CA PRO A 18 -25.91 7.16 63.01
C PRO A 18 -26.21 6.77 64.48
N PRO A 19 -25.31 6.03 65.13
CA PRO A 19 -25.68 5.18 66.27
C PRO A 19 -25.78 5.99 67.57
N SER A 20 -26.94 5.94 68.20
CA SER A 20 -27.09 6.15 69.64
C SER A 20 -27.67 4.87 70.24
N SER A 21 -26.80 4.16 70.99
CA SER A 21 -27.06 3.24 72.09
C SER A 21 -28.35 2.39 72.10
N THR A 22 -28.14 1.08 72.34
CA THR A 22 -29.08 0.06 72.83
C THR A 22 -30.18 -0.42 71.89
N GLN A 23 -29.93 -1.52 71.17
CA GLN A 23 -30.76 -2.74 71.26
C GLN A 23 -30.10 -3.87 70.45
N GLU A 24 -29.35 -4.72 71.15
CA GLU A 24 -29.20 -6.13 70.78
C GLU A 24 -30.52 -6.84 71.07
N GLU A 25 -30.80 -7.95 70.37
CA GLU A 25 -31.99 -8.81 70.50
C GLU A 25 -33.20 -8.46 69.60
N ASP A 26 -33.06 -8.61 68.28
CA ASP A 26 -34.12 -9.24 67.46
C ASP A 26 -33.69 -9.71 66.04
N LEU A 27 -32.43 -10.15 65.89
CA LEU A 27 -31.82 -10.47 64.58
C LEU A 27 -31.69 -11.96 64.26
N GLN A 28 -32.33 -12.87 65.00
CA GLN A 28 -32.01 -14.31 64.89
C GLN A 28 -33.04 -15.19 64.15
N ASN A 29 -34.19 -14.66 63.68
CA ASN A 29 -35.23 -15.50 63.08
C ASN A 29 -35.60 -15.21 61.60
N LEU A 30 -34.75 -14.48 60.85
CA LEU A 30 -34.97 -14.23 59.41
C LEU A 30 -33.79 -14.64 58.50
N SER A 31 -32.91 -15.53 58.98
CA SER A 31 -31.59 -15.74 58.35
C SER A 31 -31.46 -16.95 57.42
N THR A 32 -32.50 -17.77 57.22
CA THR A 32 -32.34 -19.02 56.44
C THR A 32 -32.75 -18.94 54.97
N THR A 33 -33.38 -17.85 54.50
CA THR A 33 -33.75 -17.66 53.08
C THR A 33 -33.05 -16.47 52.39
N THR A 34 -32.29 -15.69 53.16
CA THR A 34 -31.65 -14.45 52.72
C THR A 34 -30.17 -14.63 52.37
N GLY A 35 -29.50 -15.64 52.96
CA GLY A 35 -28.07 -15.94 52.77
C GLY A 35 -27.70 -16.24 51.31
N ASP A 36 -28.50 -17.07 50.63
CA ASP A 36 -28.26 -17.42 49.22
C ASP A 36 -28.37 -16.21 48.28
N LYS A 37 -29.26 -15.24 48.60
CA LYS A 37 -29.41 -14.02 47.79
C LYS A 37 -28.26 -13.03 48.02
N SER A 38 -27.79 -12.89 49.27
CA SER A 38 -26.61 -12.07 49.58
C SER A 38 -25.34 -12.63 48.96
N ASP A 39 -25.16 -13.95 48.97
CA ASP A 39 -23.97 -14.59 48.39
C ASP A 39 -23.96 -14.48 46.86
N ASN A 40 -25.12 -14.63 46.22
CA ASN A 40 -25.28 -14.37 44.79
C ASN A 40 -25.01 -12.90 44.44
N LEU A 41 -25.46 -11.94 45.26
CA LEU A 41 -25.17 -10.52 45.06
C LEU A 41 -23.68 -10.23 45.17
N ILE A 42 -22.98 -10.79 46.17
CA ILE A 42 -21.53 -10.65 46.34
C ILE A 42 -20.80 -11.23 45.13
N LYS A 43 -21.25 -12.37 44.60
CA LYS A 43 -20.68 -12.98 43.39
C LYS A 43 -20.84 -12.06 42.17
N VAL A 44 -22.03 -11.53 41.93
CA VAL A 44 -22.30 -10.59 40.84
C VAL A 44 -21.47 -9.31 40.98
N LEU A 45 -21.30 -8.77 42.18
CA LEU A 45 -20.47 -7.59 42.41
C LEU A 45 -18.98 -7.86 42.14
N ARG A 46 -18.48 -9.05 42.45
CA ARG A 46 -17.11 -9.46 42.10
C ARG A 46 -16.95 -9.58 40.59
N GLU A 47 -17.90 -10.23 39.91
CA GLU A 47 -17.90 -10.35 38.45
C GLU A 47 -17.97 -8.97 37.78
N LEU A 48 -18.82 -8.07 38.28
CA LEU A 48 -18.90 -6.67 37.84
C LEU A 48 -17.57 -5.94 38.02
N THR A 49 -16.91 -6.12 39.16
CA THR A 49 -15.59 -5.51 39.43
C THR A 49 -14.53 -6.03 38.48
N VAL A 50 -14.54 -7.34 38.16
CA VAL A 50 -13.64 -7.94 37.17
C VAL A 50 -13.93 -7.40 35.77
N ALA A 51 -15.20 -7.27 35.40
CA ALA A 51 -15.61 -6.70 34.12
C ALA A 51 -15.21 -5.22 34.01
N GLN A 52 -15.39 -4.42 35.06
CA GLN A 52 -14.96 -3.03 35.12
C GLN A 52 -13.45 -2.89 34.91
N ARG A 53 -12.64 -3.75 35.55
CA ARG A 53 -11.19 -3.77 35.34
C ARG A 53 -10.84 -4.11 33.89
N LYS A 54 -11.47 -5.14 33.32
CA LYS A 54 -11.26 -5.54 31.93
C LYS A 54 -11.65 -4.44 30.94
N ILE A 55 -12.71 -3.69 31.22
CA ILE A 55 -13.12 -2.53 30.41
C ILE A 55 -12.06 -1.42 30.48
N ALA A 56 -11.50 -1.14 31.66
CA ALA A 56 -10.42 -0.16 31.80
C ALA A 56 -9.17 -0.58 31.02
N ASP A 57 -8.77 -1.85 31.12
CA ASP A 57 -7.62 -2.40 30.38
C ASP A 57 -7.81 -2.26 28.86
N LEU A 58 -9.00 -2.62 28.35
CA LEU A 58 -9.34 -2.47 26.94
C LEU A 58 -9.35 -1.00 26.49
N HIS A 59 -9.76 -0.08 27.36
CA HIS A 59 -9.74 1.36 27.07
C HIS A 59 -8.30 1.86 26.87
N VAL A 60 -7.37 1.43 27.73
CA VAL A 60 -5.96 1.76 27.62
C VAL A 60 -5.37 1.19 26.33
N GLU A 61 -5.69 -0.05 25.99
CA GLU A 61 -5.19 -0.69 24.77
C GLU A 61 -5.73 -0.02 23.50
N LEU A 62 -7.03 0.33 23.47
CA LEU A 62 -7.63 1.07 22.36
C LEU A 62 -6.99 2.45 22.19
N GLN A 63 -6.75 3.17 23.30
CA GLN A 63 -6.09 4.47 23.27
C GLN A 63 -4.65 4.33 22.75
N GLY A 64 -3.90 3.33 23.22
CA GLY A 64 -2.56 3.04 22.71
C GLY A 64 -2.54 2.72 21.22
N ARG A 65 -3.51 1.96 20.70
CA ARG A 65 -3.63 1.69 19.25
C ARG A 65 -4.00 2.94 18.45
N LYS A 66 -4.87 3.81 18.98
CA LYS A 66 -5.23 5.08 18.35
C LYS A 66 -4.01 6.01 18.24
N ASP A 67 -3.25 6.12 19.32
CA ASP A 67 -2.04 6.94 19.34
C ASP A 67 -0.96 6.35 18.42
N ASN A 68 -0.76 5.03 18.42
CA ASN A 68 0.13 4.38 17.46
C ASN A 68 -0.28 4.63 16.01
N LYS A 69 -1.58 4.56 15.67
CA LYS A 69 -2.06 4.90 14.32
C LYS A 69 -1.75 6.36 13.97
N ASN A 70 -1.94 7.27 14.92
CA ASN A 70 -1.67 8.69 14.71
C ASN A 70 -0.18 8.98 14.47
N VAL A 71 0.74 8.20 15.02
CA VAL A 71 2.18 8.42 14.86
C VAL A 71 2.84 7.43 13.90
N ALA A 72 2.10 6.44 13.37
CA ALA A 72 2.63 5.38 12.50
C ALA A 72 3.36 5.94 11.26
N TYR A 73 2.86 7.01 10.65
CA TYR A 73 3.48 7.64 9.48
C TYR A 73 4.85 8.30 9.78
N LEU A 74 5.15 8.54 11.07
CA LEU A 74 6.43 9.09 11.53
C LEU A 74 7.32 8.07 12.23
N THR A 75 6.78 6.93 12.69
CA THR A 75 7.52 5.97 13.54
C THR A 75 7.75 4.64 12.85
N HIS A 76 6.96 4.31 11.83
CA HIS A 76 7.12 3.06 11.11
C HIS A 76 8.34 3.13 10.20
N VAL A 77 9.25 2.15 10.37
CA VAL A 77 10.53 2.10 9.65
C VAL A 77 10.33 2.15 8.14
N SER A 78 9.34 1.43 7.61
CA SER A 78 9.05 1.44 6.16
C SER A 78 8.62 2.81 5.62
N GLU A 79 7.91 3.63 6.41
CA GLU A 79 7.55 4.99 5.99
C GLU A 79 8.76 5.94 6.05
N MET A 80 9.64 5.75 7.03
CA MET A 80 10.90 6.49 7.09
C MET A 80 11.83 6.13 5.93
N GLU A 81 11.98 4.83 5.61
CA GLU A 81 12.77 4.34 4.47
C GLU A 81 12.29 4.95 3.17
N LYS A 82 10.98 4.94 2.92
CA LYS A 82 10.38 5.54 1.72
C LYS A 82 10.65 7.05 1.62
N LYS A 83 10.64 7.76 2.75
CA LYS A 83 11.02 9.19 2.80
C LYS A 83 12.51 9.39 2.53
N ILE A 84 13.38 8.54 3.06
CA ILE A 84 14.82 8.58 2.80
C ILE A 84 15.10 8.36 1.31
N GLU A 85 14.47 7.36 0.69
CA GLU A 85 14.59 7.10 -0.75
C GLU A 85 14.12 8.29 -1.58
N SER A 86 12.95 8.86 -1.25
CA SER A 86 12.42 10.03 -1.95
C SER A 86 13.35 11.25 -1.81
N LEU A 87 13.87 11.51 -0.61
CA LEU A 87 14.83 12.58 -0.37
C LEU A 87 16.14 12.34 -1.12
N ALA A 88 16.64 11.11 -1.17
CA ALA A 88 17.84 10.76 -1.91
C ALA A 88 17.64 10.98 -3.42
N MET A 89 16.50 10.56 -3.98
CA MET A 89 16.13 10.79 -5.38
C MET A 89 16.08 12.29 -5.71
N ILE A 90 15.36 13.08 -4.90
CA ILE A 90 15.24 14.54 -5.11
C ILE A 90 16.61 15.21 -4.99
N THR A 91 17.42 14.79 -4.02
CA THR A 91 18.78 15.32 -3.82
C THR A 91 19.67 15.03 -5.03
N ALA A 92 19.60 13.82 -5.59
CA ALA A 92 20.35 13.45 -6.79
C ALA A 92 19.94 14.32 -8.00
N ILE A 93 18.63 14.49 -8.22
CA ILE A 93 18.11 15.35 -9.28
C ILE A 93 18.59 16.80 -9.09
N LEU A 94 18.47 17.33 -7.88
CA LEU A 94 18.87 18.71 -7.59
C LEU A 94 20.38 18.91 -7.81
N LYS A 95 21.19 17.94 -7.39
CA LYS A 95 22.64 17.95 -7.62
C LYS A 95 22.96 17.96 -9.11
N ASP A 96 22.28 17.14 -9.91
CA ASP A 96 22.47 17.11 -11.37
C ASP A 96 22.09 18.45 -12.01
N VAL A 97 20.97 19.06 -11.61
CA VAL A 97 20.57 20.39 -12.10
C VAL A 97 21.61 21.45 -11.75
N ILE A 98 22.13 21.45 -10.51
CA ILE A 98 23.16 22.40 -10.08
C ILE A 98 24.45 22.21 -10.88
N GLN A 99 24.90 20.97 -11.07
CA GLN A 99 26.10 20.66 -11.84
C GLN A 99 25.98 21.05 -13.32
N ASN A 100 24.77 20.96 -13.89
CA ASN A 100 24.49 21.32 -15.28
C ASN A 100 23.98 22.76 -15.47
N LYS A 101 23.94 23.59 -14.42
CA LYS A 101 23.33 24.92 -14.44
C LYS A 101 23.83 25.77 -15.61
N ASP A 102 25.13 25.86 -15.85
CA ASP A 102 25.68 26.72 -16.90
C ASP A 102 25.35 26.21 -18.30
N ARG A 103 25.30 24.88 -18.49
CA ARG A 103 24.83 24.26 -19.73
C ARG A 103 23.35 24.58 -19.98
N ILE A 104 22.53 24.50 -18.95
CA ILE A 104 21.10 24.83 -19.02
C ILE A 104 20.92 26.32 -19.34
N ILE A 105 21.67 27.21 -18.67
CA ILE A 105 21.66 28.65 -18.95
C ILE A 105 22.06 28.92 -20.40
N ALA A 106 23.15 28.32 -20.89
CA ALA A 106 23.59 28.48 -22.27
C ALA A 106 22.50 28.05 -23.27
N ARG A 107 21.85 26.91 -23.04
CA ARG A 107 20.73 26.44 -23.87
C ARG A 107 19.48 27.32 -23.78
N LEU A 108 19.21 27.95 -22.64
CA LEU A 108 18.08 28.86 -22.49
C LEU A 108 18.36 30.23 -23.13
N GLN A 109 19.60 30.70 -23.10
CA GLN A 109 20.03 31.94 -23.73
C GLN A 109 20.18 31.80 -25.25
N GLN A 110 20.55 30.60 -25.74
CA GLN A 110 20.63 30.26 -27.17
C GLN A 110 19.78 29.01 -27.45
N PRO A 111 18.44 29.15 -27.49
CA PRO A 111 17.52 28.03 -27.68
C PRO A 111 17.66 27.37 -29.06
N TYR A 112 18.17 28.11 -30.05
CA TYR A 112 18.53 27.59 -31.35
C TYR A 112 20.00 27.18 -31.30
N SER A 113 20.25 25.86 -31.30
CA SER A 113 21.57 25.31 -31.53
C SER A 113 22.13 25.75 -32.89
N LEU A 114 23.46 25.83 -33.03
CA LEU A 114 24.15 26.05 -34.30
C LEU A 114 23.75 25.03 -35.39
N ASP A 115 23.27 23.84 -35.00
CA ASP A 115 22.87 22.76 -35.91
C ASP A 115 21.38 22.79 -36.28
N CYS A 116 20.80 23.98 -36.43
CA CYS A 116 19.48 24.11 -37.05
C CYS A 116 19.65 24.29 -38.55
N ILE A 117 18.98 23.45 -39.35
CA ILE A 117 18.81 23.69 -40.79
C ILE A 117 17.72 24.77 -40.91
N PRO A 118 18.04 26.00 -41.35
CA PRO A 118 17.03 27.02 -41.55
C PRO A 118 16.12 26.58 -42.70
N VAL A 119 14.82 26.60 -42.46
CA VAL A 119 13.80 26.27 -43.46
C VAL A 119 12.74 27.35 -43.41
N GLU A 120 12.47 27.96 -44.57
CA GLU A 120 11.43 28.97 -44.73
C GLU A 120 10.07 28.38 -44.31
N ALA A 121 9.23 29.21 -43.69
CA ALA A 121 7.96 28.78 -43.09
C ALA A 121 7.06 28.01 -44.08
N GLU A 122 7.11 28.36 -45.37
CA GLU A 122 6.34 27.72 -46.44
C GLU A 122 6.76 26.27 -46.74
N TYR A 123 8.03 25.92 -46.46
CA TYR A 123 8.59 24.59 -46.75
C TYR A 123 8.71 23.69 -45.52
N GLN A 124 8.47 24.20 -44.31
CA GLN A 124 8.64 23.44 -43.06
C GLN A 124 7.86 22.12 -43.04
N LYS A 125 6.62 22.11 -43.56
CA LYS A 125 5.80 20.89 -43.61
C LYS A 125 6.42 19.83 -44.52
N GLN A 126 6.84 20.23 -45.70
CA GLN A 126 7.43 19.33 -46.71
C GLN A 126 8.79 18.81 -46.23
N PHE A 127 9.56 19.66 -45.56
CA PHE A 127 10.85 19.29 -44.97
C PHE A 127 10.71 18.29 -43.83
N LEU A 128 9.71 18.46 -42.94
CA LEU A 128 9.42 17.50 -41.88
C LEU A 128 9.04 16.12 -42.46
N GLU A 129 8.21 16.11 -43.49
CA GLU A 129 7.79 14.89 -44.17
C GLU A 129 8.97 14.18 -44.85
N LEU A 130 9.86 14.96 -45.49
CA LEU A 130 11.10 14.45 -46.06
C LEU A 130 12.02 13.84 -45.00
N LEU A 131 12.21 14.51 -43.86
CA LEU A 131 13.03 14.00 -42.77
C LEU A 131 12.48 12.69 -42.20
N LEU A 132 11.16 12.60 -42.00
CA LEU A 132 10.54 11.39 -41.48
C LEU A 132 10.71 10.22 -42.47
N LYS A 133 10.55 10.49 -43.77
CA LYS A 133 10.77 9.50 -44.82
C LYS A 133 12.23 9.06 -44.88
N ALA A 134 13.17 10.02 -44.86
CA ALA A 134 14.60 9.73 -44.87
C ALA A 134 15.04 8.88 -43.66
N ALA A 135 14.48 9.15 -42.48
CA ALA A 135 14.76 8.34 -41.29
C ALA A 135 14.25 6.89 -41.44
N SER A 136 13.06 6.71 -41.99
CA SER A 136 12.51 5.38 -42.31
C SER A 136 13.36 4.64 -43.34
N ASP A 137 13.71 5.32 -44.44
CA ASP A 137 14.51 4.75 -45.52
C ASP A 137 15.92 4.37 -45.03
N TYR A 138 16.53 5.19 -44.16
CA TYR A 138 17.81 4.86 -43.51
C TYR A 138 17.70 3.61 -42.61
N GLY A 139 16.60 3.47 -41.86
CA GLY A 139 16.33 2.27 -41.07
C GLY A 139 16.22 1.01 -41.93
N ALA A 140 15.47 1.09 -43.04
CA ALA A 140 15.33 0.00 -44.00
C ALA A 140 16.66 -0.35 -44.69
N LEU A 141 17.45 0.67 -45.06
CA LEU A 141 18.78 0.48 -45.62
C LEU A 141 19.72 -0.20 -44.63
N THR A 142 19.69 0.21 -43.35
CA THR A 142 20.52 -0.40 -42.30
C THR A 142 20.18 -1.88 -42.10
N ALA A 143 18.89 -2.23 -42.06
CA ALA A 143 18.44 -3.61 -42.02
C ALA A 143 18.90 -4.40 -43.25
N SER A 144 18.77 -3.82 -44.44
CA SER A 144 19.19 -4.48 -45.70
C SER A 144 20.70 -4.70 -45.76
N VAL A 145 21.49 -3.74 -45.26
CA VAL A 145 22.96 -3.89 -45.14
C VAL A 145 23.30 -4.99 -44.14
N ALA A 146 22.60 -5.07 -43.01
CA ALA A 146 22.78 -6.14 -42.03
C ALA A 146 22.43 -7.52 -42.62
N ASP A 147 21.32 -7.63 -43.37
CA ASP A 147 20.93 -8.85 -44.06
C ASP A 147 21.98 -9.27 -45.10
N PHE A 148 22.51 -8.31 -45.87
CA PHE A 148 23.56 -8.58 -46.84
C PHE A 148 24.85 -9.06 -46.16
N GLN A 149 25.29 -8.37 -45.11
CA GLN A 149 26.46 -8.78 -44.32
C GLN A 149 26.26 -10.17 -43.71
N TRP A 150 25.08 -10.43 -43.18
CA TRP A 150 24.71 -11.73 -42.64
C TRP A 150 24.78 -12.80 -43.75
N SER A 151 24.21 -12.54 -44.94
CA SER A 151 24.26 -13.49 -46.07
C SER A 151 25.67 -13.75 -46.59
N GLN A 152 26.57 -12.76 -46.58
CA GLN A 152 27.97 -12.92 -46.95
C GLN A 152 28.75 -13.77 -45.94
N ASN A 153 28.42 -13.62 -44.65
CA ASN A 153 29.09 -14.33 -43.57
C ASN A 153 28.49 -15.71 -43.29
N PHE A 154 27.26 -15.96 -43.77
CA PHE A 154 26.58 -17.24 -43.60
C PHE A 154 27.15 -18.28 -44.57
N ARG A 155 27.99 -19.18 -44.04
CA ARG A 155 28.66 -20.26 -44.81
C ARG A 155 28.00 -21.63 -44.63
N GLU A 156 26.90 -21.67 -43.90
CA GLU A 156 26.23 -22.88 -43.47
C GLU A 156 25.25 -23.41 -44.54
N LEU A 157 25.06 -24.73 -44.61
CA LEU A 157 24.15 -25.34 -45.57
C LEU A 157 22.68 -24.98 -45.28
N PRO A 158 21.81 -24.86 -46.30
CA PRO A 158 20.39 -24.59 -46.15
C PRO A 158 19.63 -25.56 -45.22
N THR A 159 20.18 -26.75 -44.95
CA THR A 159 19.60 -27.74 -44.03
C THR A 159 19.61 -27.29 -42.57
N ILE A 160 20.51 -26.38 -42.17
CA ILE A 160 20.62 -25.89 -40.79
C ILE A 160 19.44 -25.00 -40.40
N TRP A 161 18.80 -24.33 -41.38
CA TRP A 161 17.56 -23.55 -41.17
C TRP A 161 16.44 -24.38 -40.57
N GLY A 162 16.27 -25.60 -41.06
CA GLY A 162 15.25 -26.51 -40.55
C GLY A 162 15.48 -26.88 -39.09
N GLU A 163 16.74 -26.87 -38.62
CA GLU A 163 17.07 -27.12 -37.22
C GLU A 163 16.91 -25.86 -36.37
N MET A 164 17.36 -24.71 -36.85
CA MET A 164 17.26 -23.42 -36.14
C MET A 164 15.82 -22.94 -35.99
N LEU A 165 14.97 -23.18 -37.00
CA LEU A 165 13.56 -22.74 -36.98
C LEU A 165 12.64 -23.74 -36.29
N ARG A 166 13.07 -24.99 -36.09
CA ARG A 166 12.30 -26.05 -35.42
C ARG A 166 11.70 -25.66 -34.06
N PRO A 167 12.40 -24.88 -33.19
CA PRO A 167 11.86 -24.49 -31.90
C PRO A 167 10.72 -23.45 -31.98
N ILE A 168 10.60 -22.70 -33.08
CA ILE A 168 9.64 -21.58 -33.19
C ILE A 168 8.19 -22.08 -33.16
N PRO A 169 7.77 -23.07 -33.97
CA PRO A 169 6.41 -23.62 -33.88
C PRO A 169 6.07 -24.16 -32.49
N VAL A 170 7.03 -24.83 -31.83
CA VAL A 170 6.85 -25.39 -30.48
C VAL A 170 6.63 -24.28 -29.44
N ALA A 171 7.43 -23.21 -29.52
CA ALA A 171 7.28 -22.05 -28.64
C ALA A 171 5.92 -21.35 -28.86
N LEU A 172 5.51 -21.15 -30.12
CA LEU A 172 4.22 -20.56 -30.45
C LEU A 172 3.05 -21.40 -29.91
N GLU A 173 3.11 -22.72 -30.08
CA GLU A 173 2.09 -23.63 -29.55
C GLU A 173 2.02 -23.58 -28.02
N SER A 174 3.16 -23.43 -27.34
CA SER A 174 3.20 -23.25 -25.89
C SER A 174 2.56 -21.92 -25.44
N CYS A 175 2.80 -20.83 -26.17
CA CYS A 175 2.17 -19.53 -25.92
C CYS A 175 0.65 -19.60 -26.12
N THR A 176 0.19 -20.28 -27.18
CA THR A 176 -1.23 -20.50 -27.44
C THR A 176 -1.88 -21.27 -26.29
N ARG A 177 -1.28 -22.39 -25.85
CA ARG A 177 -1.80 -23.17 -24.71
C ARG A 177 -1.84 -22.36 -23.42
N TYR A 178 -0.82 -21.53 -23.16
CA TYR A 178 -0.80 -20.66 -21.99
C TYR A 178 -1.90 -19.60 -22.04
N PHE A 179 -2.12 -18.99 -23.20
CA PHE A 179 -3.20 -18.03 -23.42
C PHE A 179 -4.59 -18.67 -23.23
N GLU A 180 -4.80 -19.88 -23.77
CA GLU A 180 -6.03 -20.64 -23.58
C GLU A 180 -6.28 -20.97 -22.10
N ALA A 181 -5.24 -21.43 -21.38
CA ALA A 181 -5.35 -21.72 -19.95
C ALA A 181 -5.69 -20.46 -19.12
N MET A 182 -5.06 -19.32 -19.42
CA MET A 182 -5.36 -18.03 -18.77
C MET A 182 -6.79 -17.56 -19.08
N THR A 183 -7.28 -17.81 -20.29
CA THR A 183 -8.65 -17.46 -20.69
C THR A 183 -9.67 -18.34 -19.97
N ALA A 184 -9.45 -19.66 -19.93
CA ALA A 184 -10.31 -20.59 -19.19
C ALA A 184 -10.35 -20.28 -17.68
N MET A 185 -9.20 -19.95 -17.08
CA MET A 185 -9.13 -19.54 -15.67
C MET A 185 -9.96 -18.29 -15.41
N ARG A 186 -9.87 -17.28 -16.29
CA ARG A 186 -10.68 -16.06 -16.22
C ARG A 186 -12.18 -16.35 -16.32
N GLU A 187 -12.59 -17.20 -17.25
CA GLU A 187 -13.99 -17.61 -17.40
C GLU A 187 -14.51 -18.35 -16.16
N THR A 188 -13.67 -19.19 -15.55
CA THR A 188 -14.02 -19.91 -14.31
C THR A 188 -14.26 -18.93 -13.15
N PHE A 189 -13.44 -17.89 -13.02
CA PHE A 189 -13.66 -16.83 -12.02
C PHE A 189 -14.87 -15.94 -12.32
N ALA A 190 -15.28 -15.81 -13.58
CA ALA A 190 -16.46 -15.01 -13.95
C ALA A 190 -17.79 -15.73 -13.70
N ILE A 191 -17.76 -17.05 -13.55
CA ILE A 191 -18.95 -17.89 -13.27
C ILE A 191 -19.18 -18.07 -11.75
N LEU A 192 -18.17 -17.76 -10.92
CA LEU A 192 -18.20 -17.73 -9.45
C LEU A 192 -18.75 -16.39 -8.92
#